data_AF-V5H666-F1
#
_entry.id   AF-V5H666-F1
#
_cell.length_a   1.000
_cell.length_b   1.000
_cell.length_c   1.000
_cell.angle_alpha   90.00
_cell.angle_beta   90.00
_cell.angle_gamma   90.00
#
_symmetry.space_group_name_H-M   'P 1'
#
loop_
_entity.id
_entity.type
_entity.pdbx_description
1 polymer ?
#
loop_
_entity_poly.entity_id
_entity_poly.type
_entity_poly.pdbx_seq_one_letter_code
_entity_poly.pdbx_strand_id
1 'polypeptide(L)'
;MMGQALHIISKLLLEGLLHITELDPVRRYLPSCNRPRRTDRYSAFQGKAVSAATDLVVQVVLIAESMRLQAMMATYGIQTQTPHEVEPVQIWSPKQLMKVYEFLGVNRKLGLKGRPRRPIGALGTSKLYRICGQTVLCYPLIFEVNDFYLSHDMALLIDDIKNELTFVGKYWRMSGRPTMAIVIREDNMRDSHFKELLDLLAMLKKGHCDGLKVRMGRLQNLISSSCIEHLDFLHLLPHDALPKFEAFQQLEHTNTGYQSLTDVPKAIAYSEPSYDYSSFYSKPNNEIIEALSHVDTLHGQSQLLGILWHRVSPNFHH
;
A
#
# COMPACT_ATOMS: atom_id res chain seq x y z
N MET A 1 -0.67 43.63 2.18
CA MET A 1 0.43 42.85 1.57
C MET A 1 0.17 42.49 0.10
N MET A 2 -0.97 41.90 -0.28
CA MET A 2 -1.20 41.47 -1.68
C MET A 2 -1.17 42.63 -2.71
N GLY A 3 -1.75 43.79 -2.37
CA GLY A 3 -1.76 44.94 -3.29
C GLY A 3 -0.38 45.54 -3.56
N GLN A 4 0.51 45.58 -2.56
CA GLN A 4 1.89 46.02 -2.74
C GLN A 4 2.70 45.04 -3.58
N ALA A 5 2.53 43.73 -3.35
CA ALA A 5 3.17 42.70 -4.17
C ALA A 5 2.75 42.79 -5.64
N LEU A 6 1.45 42.97 -5.91
CA LEU A 6 0.93 43.12 -7.28
C LEU A 6 1.47 44.38 -7.95
N HIS A 7 1.53 45.50 -7.23
CA HIS A 7 2.11 46.75 -7.74
C HIS A 7 3.58 46.62 -8.12
N ILE A 8 4.38 45.96 -7.26
CA ILE A 8 5.80 45.70 -7.52
C ILE A 8 5.96 44.81 -8.76
N ILE A 9 5.22 43.70 -8.84
CA ILE A 9 5.26 42.79 -9.98
C ILE A 9 4.88 43.52 -11.28
N SER A 10 3.81 44.33 -11.27
CA SER A 10 3.37 45.11 -12.43
C SER A 10 4.43 46.12 -12.89
N LYS A 11 5.11 46.80 -11.97
CA LYS A 11 6.23 47.70 -12.31
C LYS A 11 7.38 46.94 -12.96
N LEU A 12 7.79 45.80 -12.40
CA LEU A 12 8.87 44.98 -12.94
C LEU A 12 8.55 44.47 -14.36
N LEU A 13 7.29 44.14 -14.65
CA LEU A 13 6.84 43.76 -15.99
C LEU A 13 6.87 44.95 -16.96
N LEU A 14 6.37 46.11 -16.56
CA LEU A 14 6.34 47.32 -17.40
C LEU A 14 7.74 47.83 -17.74
N GLU A 15 8.68 47.72 -16.80
CA GLU A 15 10.09 48.10 -16.98
C GLU A 15 10.90 47.03 -17.72
N GLY A 16 10.31 45.88 -18.07
CA GLY A 16 10.99 44.79 -18.78
C GLY A 16 12.04 44.04 -17.95
N LEU A 17 12.05 44.23 -16.62
CA LEU A 17 12.96 43.57 -15.69
C LEU A 17 12.53 42.14 -15.35
N LEU A 18 11.27 41.80 -15.62
CA LEU A 18 10.69 40.47 -15.43
C LEU A 18 9.96 40.06 -16.70
N HIS A 19 10.21 38.86 -17.20
CA HIS A 19 9.46 38.32 -18.33
C HIS A 19 8.23 37.52 -17.86
N ILE A 20 7.15 37.50 -18.65
CA ILE A 20 5.90 36.80 -18.27
C ILE A 20 6.10 35.30 -18.02
N THR A 21 7.10 34.68 -18.66
CA THR A 21 7.45 33.28 -18.44
C THR A 21 8.15 33.03 -17.12
N GLU A 22 8.72 34.05 -16.49
CA GLU A 22 9.43 33.96 -15.21
C GLU A 22 8.46 34.05 -14.02
N LEU A 23 7.27 34.65 -14.21
CA LEU A 23 6.19 34.64 -13.22
C LEU A 23 5.65 33.24 -12.94
N ASP A 24 5.57 32.41 -13.98
CA ASP A 24 5.11 31.03 -13.89
C ASP A 24 6.07 30.10 -14.63
N PRO A 25 7.24 29.78 -14.03
CA PRO A 25 8.25 28.93 -14.66
C PRO A 25 7.73 27.52 -14.99
N VAL A 26 6.67 27.08 -14.30
CA VAL A 26 6.03 25.76 -14.45
C VAL A 26 4.85 25.82 -15.43
N ARG A 27 4.46 27.02 -15.89
CA ARG A 27 3.31 27.29 -16.76
C ARG A 27 2.04 26.59 -16.27
N ARG A 28 1.72 26.72 -14.98
CA ARG A 28 0.49 26.20 -14.38
C ARG A 28 -0.77 26.67 -15.09
N TYR A 29 -0.74 27.84 -15.73
CA TYR A 29 -1.84 28.34 -16.58
C TYR A 29 -2.13 27.43 -17.79
N LEU A 30 -1.16 26.62 -18.24
CA LEU A 30 -1.37 25.63 -19.29
C LEU A 30 -1.96 24.33 -18.73
N PRO A 31 -2.73 23.60 -19.55
CA PRO A 31 -3.10 22.21 -19.26
C PRO A 31 -1.87 21.38 -18.93
N SER A 32 -1.97 20.43 -17.99
CA SER A 32 -0.84 19.65 -17.48
C SER A 32 -0.01 18.96 -18.58
N CYS A 33 -0.65 18.54 -19.67
CA CYS A 33 0.00 17.93 -20.83
C CYS A 33 0.91 18.89 -21.62
N ASN A 34 0.60 20.20 -21.60
CA ASN A 34 1.28 21.25 -22.36
C ASN A 34 2.32 22.01 -21.51
N ARG A 35 2.51 21.62 -20.24
CA ARG A 35 3.50 22.25 -19.37
C ARG A 35 4.92 21.85 -19.78
N PRO A 36 5.92 22.73 -19.61
CA PRO A 36 7.32 22.45 -19.95
C PRO A 36 7.81 21.20 -19.23
N ARG A 37 8.52 20.34 -19.97
CA ARG A 37 9.15 19.13 -19.45
C ARG A 37 10.66 19.32 -19.51
N ARG A 38 11.34 19.06 -18.40
CA ARG A 38 12.81 19.10 -18.38
C ARG A 38 13.43 17.84 -18.97
N THR A 39 12.78 16.68 -18.83
CA THR A 39 13.28 15.38 -19.33
C THR A 39 12.13 14.40 -19.56
N ASP A 40 12.23 13.53 -20.56
CA ASP A 40 11.24 12.47 -20.86
C ASP A 40 11.24 11.30 -19.86
N ARG A 41 12.08 11.36 -18.81
CA ARG A 41 12.21 10.32 -17.79
C ARG A 41 11.13 10.37 -16.70
N TYR A 42 10.27 11.38 -16.66
CA TYR A 42 9.18 11.48 -15.68
C TYR A 42 7.85 11.11 -16.32
N SER A 43 6.93 10.54 -15.53
CA SER A 43 5.58 10.25 -15.98
C SER A 43 4.90 11.55 -16.41
N ALA A 44 4.29 11.50 -17.58
CA ALA A 44 3.76 12.68 -18.22
C ALA A 44 2.26 12.56 -18.41
N PHE A 45 1.55 13.67 -18.18
CA PHE A 45 0.13 13.72 -18.48
C PHE A 45 -0.11 13.69 -20.00
N GLN A 46 -1.02 12.83 -20.43
CA GLN A 46 -1.49 12.76 -21.81
C GLN A 46 -2.41 13.94 -22.11
N GLY A 47 -2.25 14.54 -23.29
CA GLY A 47 -3.16 15.57 -23.79
C GLY A 47 -4.44 14.95 -24.32
N LYS A 48 -5.56 15.68 -24.24
CA LYS A 48 -6.89 15.24 -24.72
C LYS A 48 -6.90 14.70 -26.17
N ALA A 49 -5.93 15.09 -27.00
CA ALA A 49 -5.86 14.76 -28.42
C ALA A 49 -5.20 13.39 -28.74
N VAL A 50 -4.39 12.82 -27.83
CA VAL A 50 -3.79 11.49 -28.04
C VAL A 50 -4.69 10.45 -27.39
N SER A 51 -5.78 10.15 -28.10
CA SER A 51 -6.61 8.94 -27.96
C SER A 51 -7.12 8.61 -26.54
N ALA A 52 -8.32 9.13 -26.28
CA ALA A 52 -9.45 8.44 -25.69
C ALA A 52 -9.23 7.52 -24.47
N ALA A 53 -9.95 7.83 -23.40
CA ALA A 53 -10.27 6.92 -22.31
C ALA A 53 -10.92 5.58 -22.75
N THR A 54 -11.12 5.32 -24.06
CA THR A 54 -11.80 4.15 -24.61
C THR A 54 -10.90 2.92 -24.80
N ASP A 55 -9.57 3.05 -24.75
CA ASP A 55 -8.64 1.91 -24.83
C ASP A 55 -7.62 1.83 -23.69
N LEU A 56 -7.92 2.52 -22.59
CA LEU A 56 -7.18 2.29 -21.35
C LEU A 56 -7.43 0.85 -20.90
N VAL A 57 -6.34 0.12 -20.69
CA VAL A 57 -6.34 -1.22 -20.12
C VAL A 57 -5.50 -1.17 -18.87
N VAL A 58 -6.10 -1.50 -17.74
CA VAL A 58 -5.39 -1.60 -16.47
C VAL A 58 -4.66 -2.93 -16.43
N GLN A 59 -3.35 -2.89 -16.20
CA GLN A 59 -2.54 -4.08 -16.10
C GLN A 59 -2.58 -4.58 -14.66
N VAL A 60 -2.75 -5.88 -14.47
CA VAL A 60 -2.80 -6.51 -13.16
C VAL A 60 -1.72 -7.57 -13.07
N VAL A 61 -0.91 -7.47 -12.02
CA VAL A 61 0.13 -8.43 -11.68
C VAL A 61 -0.27 -9.10 -10.37
N LEU A 62 -0.33 -10.43 -10.36
CA LEU A 62 -0.65 -11.19 -9.15
C LEU A 62 0.64 -11.65 -8.48
N ILE A 63 0.82 -11.26 -7.23
CA ILE A 63 1.96 -11.61 -6.40
C ILE A 63 1.48 -12.57 -5.31
N ALA A 64 1.99 -13.79 -5.28
CA ALA A 64 1.77 -14.71 -4.17
C ALA A 64 2.90 -14.56 -3.15
N GLU A 65 2.58 -14.48 -1.85
CA GLU A 65 3.62 -14.31 -0.83
C GLU A 65 4.54 -15.53 -0.68
N SER A 66 4.09 -16.74 -1.05
CA SER A 66 4.87 -17.98 -0.95
C SER A 66 4.77 -18.83 -2.23
N MET A 67 5.76 -19.70 -2.46
CA MET A 67 5.72 -20.71 -3.54
C MET A 67 4.57 -21.70 -3.36
N ARG A 68 4.24 -22.03 -2.11
CA ARG A 68 3.13 -22.93 -1.78
C ARG A 68 1.79 -22.35 -2.23
N LEU A 69 1.55 -21.07 -1.93
CA LEU A 69 0.37 -20.35 -2.38
C LEU A 69 0.32 -20.26 -3.90
N GLN A 70 1.46 -19.96 -4.56
CA GLN A 70 1.55 -19.95 -6.02
C GLN A 70 1.12 -21.28 -6.64
N ALA A 71 1.68 -22.40 -6.17
CA ALA A 71 1.35 -23.73 -6.66
C ALA A 71 -0.15 -24.05 -6.48
N MET A 72 -0.72 -23.61 -5.36
CA MET A 72 -2.12 -23.81 -5.06
C MET A 72 -3.03 -22.97 -5.98
N MET A 73 -2.73 -21.68 -6.19
CA MET A 73 -3.44 -20.81 -7.13
C MET A 73 -3.40 -21.36 -8.57
N ALA A 74 -2.29 -22.01 -8.94
CA ALA A 74 -2.15 -22.65 -10.24
C ALA A 74 -3.14 -23.81 -10.45
N THR A 75 -3.58 -24.51 -9.39
CA THR A 75 -4.60 -25.56 -9.51
C THR A 75 -5.97 -25.02 -9.93
N TYR A 76 -6.27 -23.76 -9.56
CA TYR A 76 -7.44 -23.01 -10.03
C TYR A 76 -7.20 -22.33 -11.40
N GLY A 77 -6.06 -22.60 -12.04
CA GLY A 77 -5.68 -22.00 -13.32
C GLY A 77 -5.35 -20.50 -13.22
N ILE A 78 -5.03 -19.99 -12.03
CA ILE A 78 -4.62 -18.60 -11.81
C ILE A 78 -3.09 -18.56 -11.76
N GLN A 79 -2.48 -17.78 -12.66
CA GLN A 79 -1.03 -17.60 -12.72
C GLN A 79 -0.61 -16.43 -11.83
N THR A 80 0.22 -16.72 -10.83
CA THR A 80 0.81 -15.71 -9.92
C THR A 80 2.35 -15.81 -9.96
N GLN A 81 3.03 -14.80 -9.45
CA GLN A 81 4.50 -14.80 -9.30
C GLN A 81 4.88 -14.63 -7.82
N THR A 82 5.98 -15.22 -7.40
CA THR A 82 6.54 -14.93 -6.08
C THR A 82 7.46 -13.70 -6.14
N PRO A 83 7.76 -13.04 -5.01
CA PRO A 83 8.70 -11.92 -4.99
C PRO A 83 10.07 -12.26 -5.59
N HIS A 84 10.54 -13.49 -5.41
CA HIS A 84 11.80 -13.96 -5.97
C HIS A 84 11.75 -14.09 -7.50
N GLU A 85 10.67 -14.59 -8.08
CA GLU A 85 10.51 -14.71 -9.54
C GLU A 85 10.35 -13.36 -10.27
N VAL A 86 10.07 -12.29 -9.52
CA VAL A 86 9.88 -10.94 -10.05
C VAL A 86 11.20 -10.18 -10.14
N GLU A 87 12.28 -10.69 -9.53
CA GLU A 87 13.61 -10.14 -9.64
C GLU A 87 14.04 -9.97 -11.11
N PRO A 88 14.71 -8.85 -11.47
CA PRO A 88 15.31 -7.85 -10.59
C PRO A 88 14.36 -6.74 -10.12
N VAL A 89 13.06 -6.81 -10.45
CA VAL A 89 12.09 -5.82 -9.99
C VAL A 89 11.77 -6.08 -8.52
N GLN A 90 11.87 -5.04 -7.69
CA GLN A 90 11.52 -5.14 -6.28
C GLN A 90 10.06 -4.76 -6.06
N ILE A 91 9.38 -5.48 -5.18
CA ILE A 91 8.02 -5.16 -4.78
C ILE A 91 8.10 -4.42 -3.44
N TRP A 92 7.55 -3.23 -3.36
CA TRP A 92 7.61 -2.40 -2.16
C TRP A 92 6.22 -2.12 -1.60
N SER A 93 6.16 -1.87 -0.29
CA SER A 93 4.96 -1.30 0.32
C SER A 93 4.83 0.19 -0.03
N PRO A 94 3.60 0.74 -0.03
CA PRO A 94 3.37 2.18 -0.16
C PRO A 94 4.17 3.01 0.86
N LYS A 95 4.43 2.46 2.05
CA LYS A 95 5.19 3.12 3.11
C LYS A 95 6.65 3.35 2.72
N GLN A 96 7.28 2.41 2.01
CA GLN A 96 8.65 2.61 1.52
C GLN A 96 8.71 3.70 0.44
N LEU A 97 7.73 3.72 -0.46
CA LEU A 97 7.62 4.77 -1.46
C LEU A 97 7.37 6.15 -0.81
N MET A 98 6.58 6.23 0.26
CA MET A 98 6.43 7.47 1.05
C MET A 98 7.78 7.97 1.58
N LYS A 99 8.59 7.10 2.18
CA LYS A 99 9.93 7.45 2.69
C LYS A 99 10.83 8.01 1.59
N VAL A 100 10.81 7.42 0.40
CA VAL A 100 11.53 7.99 -0.76
C VAL A 100 11.06 9.40 -1.06
N TYR A 101 9.74 9.59 -1.12
CA TYR A 101 9.18 10.89 -1.47
C TYR A 101 9.43 11.98 -0.43
N GLU A 102 9.72 11.67 0.84
CA GLU A 102 10.13 12.67 1.85
C GLU A 102 11.35 13.48 1.39
N PHE A 103 12.26 12.84 0.65
CA PHE A 103 13.46 13.48 0.13
C PHE A 103 13.22 14.40 -1.07
N LEU A 104 12.01 14.39 -1.65
CA LEU A 104 11.67 15.27 -2.76
C LEU A 104 11.69 16.73 -2.29
N GLY A 105 12.57 17.54 -2.87
CA GLY A 105 12.69 18.97 -2.56
C GLY A 105 13.53 19.29 -1.33
N VAL A 106 14.28 18.33 -0.77
CA VAL A 106 15.28 18.60 0.27
C VAL A 106 16.36 19.53 -0.29
N ASN A 107 16.61 20.64 0.41
CA ASN A 107 17.69 21.56 0.09
C ASN A 107 18.27 22.15 1.38
N ARG A 108 19.47 21.68 1.75
CA ARG A 108 20.16 22.09 2.98
C ARG A 108 20.52 23.58 2.99
N LYS A 109 20.90 24.16 1.83
CA LYS A 109 21.27 25.57 1.71
C LYS A 109 20.07 26.50 1.95
N LEU A 110 18.87 26.08 1.55
CA LEU A 110 17.62 26.83 1.72
C LEU A 110 16.82 26.42 2.96
N GLY A 111 17.34 25.49 3.78
CA GLY A 111 16.62 24.95 4.94
C GLY A 111 15.36 24.13 4.60
N LEU A 112 15.19 23.71 3.35
CA LEU A 112 14.03 22.94 2.91
C LEU A 112 14.19 21.47 3.31
N LYS A 113 13.23 20.97 4.10
CA LYS A 113 13.24 19.60 4.65
C LYS A 113 12.60 18.55 3.74
N GLY A 114 12.11 18.95 2.56
CA GLY A 114 11.47 18.05 1.59
C GLY A 114 9.96 17.95 1.73
N ARG A 115 9.37 16.89 1.15
CA ARG A 115 7.92 16.69 1.10
C ARG A 115 7.43 16.14 2.45
N PRO A 116 6.33 16.65 3.01
CA PRO A 116 5.73 16.05 4.21
C PRO A 116 5.25 14.62 3.94
N ARG A 117 5.24 13.79 5.00
CA ARG A 117 4.73 12.41 4.97
C ARG A 117 3.28 12.41 4.52
N ARG A 118 3.01 11.91 3.31
CA ARG A 118 1.67 11.81 2.74
C ARG A 118 1.52 10.47 2.05
N PRO A 119 0.40 9.75 2.28
CA PRO A 119 0.12 8.49 1.62
C PRO A 119 0.15 8.63 0.11
N ILE A 120 0.62 7.58 -0.55
CA ILE A 120 0.58 7.44 -1.99
C ILE A 120 -0.71 6.71 -2.33
N GLY A 121 -1.62 7.39 -3.04
CA GLY A 121 -2.87 6.77 -3.50
C GLY A 121 -2.66 5.84 -4.70
N ALA A 122 -3.74 5.21 -5.16
CA ALA A 122 -3.69 4.17 -6.18
C ALA A 122 -3.09 4.59 -7.53
N LEU A 123 -3.24 5.85 -7.95
CA LEU A 123 -2.57 6.35 -9.16
C LEU A 123 -1.03 6.37 -9.03
N GLY A 124 -0.52 6.53 -7.81
CA GLY A 124 0.91 6.48 -7.55
C GLY A 124 1.40 5.02 -7.44
N THR A 125 0.71 4.19 -6.66
CA THR A 125 1.11 2.78 -6.51
C THR A 125 0.95 1.98 -7.81
N SER A 126 0.08 2.40 -8.73
CA SER A 126 -0.09 1.76 -10.05
C SER A 126 0.95 2.17 -11.10
N LYS A 127 2.10 2.71 -10.68
CA LYS A 127 3.25 3.01 -11.53
C LYS A 127 4.40 2.07 -11.21
N LEU A 128 5.29 1.91 -12.18
CA LEU A 128 6.63 1.42 -11.91
C LEU A 128 7.55 2.60 -11.63
N TYR A 129 8.49 2.41 -10.72
CA TYR A 129 9.43 3.42 -10.32
C TYR A 129 10.86 3.00 -10.66
N ARG A 130 11.68 3.95 -11.11
CA ARG A 130 13.12 3.78 -11.22
C ARG A 130 13.79 4.52 -10.08
N ILE A 131 14.39 3.79 -9.15
CA ILE A 131 14.94 4.32 -7.90
C ILE A 131 16.36 3.78 -7.76
N CYS A 132 17.38 4.64 -7.75
CA CYS A 132 18.79 4.24 -7.58
C CYS A 132 19.23 3.09 -8.52
N GLY A 133 18.77 3.10 -9.78
CA GLY A 133 19.07 2.05 -10.76
C GLY A 133 18.27 0.75 -10.62
N GLN A 134 17.39 0.65 -9.63
CA GLN A 134 16.47 -0.46 -9.43
C GLN A 134 15.08 -0.12 -9.96
N THR A 135 14.37 -1.13 -10.46
CA THR A 135 12.96 -1.00 -10.83
C THR A 135 12.11 -1.47 -9.67
N VAL A 136 11.12 -0.68 -9.29
CA VAL A 136 10.27 -0.91 -8.12
C VAL A 136 8.81 -0.89 -8.55
N LEU A 137 8.06 -1.88 -8.10
CA LEU A 137 6.59 -1.93 -8.19
C LEU A 137 6.01 -1.81 -6.79
N CYS A 138 4.97 -1.00 -6.61
CA CYS A 138 4.30 -0.89 -5.32
C CYS A 138 2.92 -1.54 -5.37
N TYR A 139 2.54 -2.28 -4.33
CA TYR A 139 1.16 -2.73 -4.18
C TYR A 139 0.30 -1.62 -3.55
N PRO A 140 -1.02 -1.55 -3.83
CA PRO A 140 -1.94 -0.59 -3.20
C PRO A 140 -2.04 -0.71 -1.67
N LEU A 141 -2.42 0.37 -0.99
CA LEU A 141 -2.53 0.41 0.48
C LEU A 141 -3.49 -0.64 1.06
N ILE A 142 -4.49 -1.08 0.30
CA ILE A 142 -5.45 -2.12 0.72
C ILE A 142 -4.79 -3.49 1.00
N PHE A 143 -3.58 -3.74 0.46
CA PHE A 143 -2.80 -4.97 0.72
C PHE A 143 -1.74 -4.80 1.82
N GLU A 144 -1.66 -3.61 2.41
CA GLU A 144 -0.80 -3.37 3.56
C GLU A 144 -1.43 -4.04 4.79
N VAL A 145 -0.67 -4.95 5.42
CA VAL A 145 -1.09 -5.55 6.68
C VAL A 145 -1.09 -4.44 7.74
N ASN A 146 -2.26 -4.12 8.26
CA ASN A 146 -2.44 -3.26 9.42
C ASN A 146 -2.99 -4.13 10.55
N ASP A 147 -2.71 -3.78 11.81
CA ASP A 147 -3.17 -4.49 13.02
C ASP A 147 -4.70 -4.45 13.24
N PHE A 148 -5.48 -4.14 12.20
CA PHE A 148 -6.91 -3.90 12.29
C PHE A 148 -7.72 -5.02 11.65
N TYR A 149 -8.63 -5.63 12.40
CA TYR A 149 -9.38 -6.83 12.00
C TYR A 149 -10.17 -6.69 10.68
N LEU A 150 -10.65 -5.50 10.30
CA LEU A 150 -11.37 -5.33 9.02
C LEU A 150 -10.51 -5.65 7.79
N SER A 151 -9.17 -5.59 7.88
CA SER A 151 -8.30 -5.97 6.75
C SER A 151 -8.29 -7.47 6.46
N HIS A 152 -8.96 -8.29 7.27
CA HIS A 152 -9.07 -9.73 7.11
C HIS A 152 -10.40 -10.16 6.48
N ASP A 153 -11.36 -9.24 6.27
CA ASP A 153 -12.60 -9.55 5.58
C ASP A 153 -12.36 -9.61 4.07
N MET A 154 -12.48 -10.81 3.51
CA MET A 154 -12.29 -11.05 2.08
C MET A 154 -13.34 -10.37 1.20
N ALA A 155 -14.59 -10.25 1.66
CA ALA A 155 -15.65 -9.59 0.90
C ALA A 155 -15.34 -8.09 0.74
N LEU A 156 -14.90 -7.44 1.82
CA LEU A 156 -14.47 -6.04 1.81
C LEU A 156 -13.24 -5.85 0.91
N LEU A 157 -12.25 -6.75 0.99
CA LEU A 157 -11.06 -6.70 0.14
C LEU A 157 -11.42 -6.80 -1.35
N ILE A 158 -12.35 -7.67 -1.72
CA ILE A 158 -12.84 -7.82 -3.11
C ILE A 158 -13.45 -6.51 -3.62
N ASP A 159 -14.31 -5.88 -2.82
CA ASP A 159 -14.93 -4.61 -3.17
C ASP A 159 -13.90 -3.48 -3.28
N ASP A 160 -12.93 -3.43 -2.37
CA ASP A 160 -11.82 -2.48 -2.41
C ASP A 160 -10.94 -2.65 -3.66
N ILE A 161 -10.64 -3.90 -4.06
CA ILE A 161 -9.90 -4.17 -5.30
C ILE A 161 -10.67 -3.64 -6.53
N LYS A 162 -11.98 -3.90 -6.61
CA LYS A 162 -12.82 -3.42 -7.71
C LYS A 162 -12.89 -1.89 -7.74
N ASN A 163 -13.05 -1.27 -6.58
CA ASN A 163 -13.08 0.18 -6.43
C ASN A 163 -11.76 0.81 -6.88
N GLU A 164 -10.62 0.24 -6.47
CA GLU A 164 -9.30 0.74 -6.86
C GLU A 164 -9.01 0.57 -8.35
N LEU A 165 -9.35 -0.58 -8.93
CA LEU A 165 -9.24 -0.81 -10.37
C LEU A 165 -10.09 0.21 -11.16
N THR A 166 -11.34 0.41 -10.74
CA THR A 166 -12.26 1.37 -11.36
C THR A 166 -11.75 2.80 -11.22
N PHE A 167 -11.23 3.16 -10.04
CA PHE A 167 -10.65 4.48 -9.78
C PHE A 167 -9.45 4.74 -10.69
N VAL A 168 -8.50 3.80 -10.76
CA VAL A 168 -7.34 3.90 -11.65
C VAL A 168 -7.79 3.98 -13.10
N GLY A 169 -8.72 3.12 -13.53
CA GLY A 169 -9.27 3.14 -14.88
C GLY A 169 -9.91 4.49 -15.27
N LYS A 170 -10.68 5.08 -14.37
CA LYS A 170 -11.40 6.33 -14.63
C LYS A 170 -10.49 7.56 -14.65
N TYR A 171 -9.51 7.61 -13.74
CA TYR A 171 -8.70 8.80 -13.46
C TYR A 171 -7.26 8.72 -13.98
N TRP A 172 -6.86 7.63 -14.63
CA TRP A 172 -5.55 7.57 -15.27
C TRP A 172 -5.45 8.59 -16.40
N ARG A 173 -4.44 9.44 -16.34
CA ARG A 173 -4.15 10.48 -17.33
C ARG A 173 -2.67 10.53 -17.71
N MET A 174 -1.90 9.51 -17.34
CA MET A 174 -0.45 9.49 -17.54
C MET A 174 -0.09 8.62 -18.74
N SER A 175 1.05 8.90 -19.36
CA SER A 175 1.60 8.09 -20.43
C SER A 175 2.00 6.71 -19.91
N GLY A 176 1.76 5.67 -20.71
CA GLY A 176 1.89 4.28 -20.28
C GLY A 176 0.64 3.76 -19.56
N ARG A 177 0.51 2.45 -19.50
CA ARG A 177 -0.62 1.77 -18.86
C ARG A 177 -0.39 1.71 -17.33
N PRO A 178 -1.45 1.86 -16.52
CA PRO A 178 -1.34 1.62 -15.08
C PRO A 178 -1.09 0.14 -14.82
N THR A 179 -0.19 -0.16 -13.89
CA THR A 179 0.15 -1.54 -13.47
C THR A 179 -0.09 -1.68 -11.98
N MET A 180 -1.16 -2.38 -11.62
CA MET A 180 -1.53 -2.65 -10.22
C MET A 180 -1.02 -4.03 -9.79
N ALA A 181 -0.32 -4.09 -8.66
CA ALA A 181 0.06 -5.35 -8.02
C ALA A 181 -1.02 -5.77 -7.00
N ILE A 182 -1.57 -6.97 -7.16
CA ILE A 182 -2.46 -7.61 -6.20
C ILE A 182 -1.63 -8.63 -5.43
N VAL A 183 -1.49 -8.44 -4.12
CA VAL A 183 -0.77 -9.38 -3.26
C VAL A 183 -1.78 -10.34 -2.65
N ILE A 184 -1.53 -11.64 -2.84
CA ILE A 184 -2.33 -12.72 -2.26
C ILE A 184 -1.48 -13.37 -1.17
N ARG A 185 -2.10 -13.56 -0.01
CA ARG A 185 -1.52 -14.17 1.18
C ARG A 185 -2.17 -15.52 1.47
N GLU A 186 -1.48 -16.35 2.23
CA GLU A 186 -1.94 -17.68 2.63
C GLU A 186 -3.20 -17.59 3.51
N ASP A 187 -3.30 -16.58 4.36
CA ASP A 187 -4.48 -16.37 5.21
C ASP A 187 -5.74 -16.06 4.40
N ASN A 188 -5.60 -15.46 3.20
CA ASN A 188 -6.73 -15.19 2.31
C ASN A 188 -7.45 -16.48 1.87
N MET A 189 -6.74 -17.61 1.85
CA MET A 189 -7.34 -18.90 1.51
C MET A 189 -8.19 -19.51 2.61
N ARG A 190 -7.97 -19.10 3.87
CA ARG A 190 -8.67 -19.66 5.02
C ARG A 190 -10.04 -19.03 5.23
N ASP A 191 -10.28 -17.89 4.58
CA ASP A 191 -11.54 -17.15 4.66
C ASP A 191 -12.68 -17.93 3.99
N SER A 192 -13.89 -17.82 4.55
CA SER A 192 -15.09 -18.44 3.98
C SER A 192 -15.42 -17.93 2.58
N HIS A 193 -15.02 -16.70 2.25
CA HIS A 193 -15.29 -16.05 0.96
C HIS A 193 -14.13 -16.16 -0.04
N PHE A 194 -13.23 -17.14 0.15
CA PHE A 194 -12.13 -17.37 -0.80
C PHE A 194 -12.62 -17.69 -2.21
N LYS A 195 -13.81 -18.30 -2.34
CA LYS A 195 -14.40 -18.63 -3.64
C LYS A 195 -14.73 -17.36 -4.43
N GLU A 196 -15.23 -16.33 -3.76
CA GLU A 196 -15.56 -15.03 -4.33
C GLU A 196 -14.30 -14.31 -4.82
N LEU A 197 -13.16 -14.49 -4.12
CA LEU A 197 -11.86 -14.01 -4.60
C LEU A 197 -11.45 -14.75 -5.88
N LEU A 198 -11.62 -16.08 -5.95
CA LEU A 198 -11.35 -16.84 -7.17
C LEU A 198 -12.23 -16.37 -8.34
N ASP A 199 -13.51 -16.05 -8.09
CA ASP A 199 -14.41 -15.50 -9.10
C ASP A 199 -13.94 -14.14 -9.62
N LEU A 200 -13.47 -13.26 -8.72
CA LEU A 200 -12.82 -11.99 -9.10
C LEU A 200 -11.57 -12.24 -9.95
N LEU A 201 -10.68 -13.14 -9.54
CA LEU A 201 -9.44 -13.43 -10.28
C LEU A 201 -9.73 -14.04 -11.65
N ALA A 202 -10.75 -14.89 -11.75
CA ALA A 202 -11.22 -15.43 -13.02
C ALA A 202 -11.81 -14.34 -13.93
N MET A 203 -12.55 -13.39 -13.35
CA MET A 203 -13.05 -12.20 -14.06
C MET A 203 -11.89 -11.35 -14.62
N LEU A 204 -10.88 -11.05 -13.80
CA LEU A 204 -9.67 -10.33 -14.23
C LEU A 204 -8.90 -11.09 -15.31
N LYS A 205 -8.83 -12.43 -15.23
CA LYS A 205 -8.20 -13.29 -16.25
C LYS A 205 -8.95 -13.26 -17.59
N LYS A 206 -10.28 -13.14 -17.60
CA LYS A 206 -11.09 -12.94 -18.81
C LYS A 206 -10.87 -11.56 -19.46
N GLY A 207 -10.18 -10.66 -18.78
CA GLY A 207 -9.74 -9.37 -19.30
C GLY A 207 -10.72 -8.23 -19.08
N HIS A 208 -11.74 -8.42 -18.23
CA HIS A 208 -12.72 -7.37 -17.91
C HIS A 208 -13.13 -7.47 -16.44
N CYS A 209 -13.31 -6.34 -15.77
CA CYS A 209 -13.85 -6.25 -14.41
C CYS A 209 -14.88 -5.10 -14.37
N ASP A 210 -16.16 -5.40 -14.19
CA ASP A 210 -17.24 -4.40 -14.10
C ASP A 210 -17.20 -3.31 -15.21
N GLY A 211 -16.95 -3.73 -16.46
CA GLY A 211 -16.86 -2.85 -17.63
C GLY A 211 -15.49 -2.20 -17.86
N LEU A 212 -14.54 -2.36 -16.93
CA LEU A 212 -13.15 -1.96 -17.10
C LEU A 212 -12.36 -3.04 -17.85
N LYS A 213 -11.63 -2.65 -18.91
CA LYS A 213 -10.67 -3.54 -19.58
C LYS A 213 -9.46 -3.76 -18.68
N VAL A 214 -9.15 -5.03 -18.41
CA VAL A 214 -8.02 -5.46 -17.59
C VAL A 214 -7.12 -6.38 -18.39
N ARG A 215 -5.81 -6.30 -18.16
CA ARG A 215 -4.84 -7.25 -18.69
C ARG A 215 -4.03 -7.84 -17.55
N MET A 216 -4.35 -9.08 -17.19
CA MET A 216 -3.54 -9.86 -16.27
C MET A 216 -2.30 -10.43 -17.00
N GLY A 217 -1.17 -10.48 -16.33
CA GLY A 217 0.03 -11.14 -16.87
C GLY A 217 1.24 -11.07 -15.95
N ARG A 218 2.32 -11.75 -16.36
CA ARG A 218 3.61 -11.65 -15.67
C ARG A 218 4.16 -10.23 -15.77
N LEU A 219 4.76 -9.73 -14.70
CA LEU A 219 5.28 -8.37 -14.62
C LEU A 219 6.24 -8.07 -15.77
N GLN A 220 7.16 -8.99 -16.07
CA GLN A 220 8.18 -8.82 -17.12
C GLN A 220 7.57 -8.50 -18.50
N ASN A 221 6.38 -9.05 -18.79
CA ASN A 221 5.68 -8.83 -20.05
C ASN A 221 4.95 -7.49 -20.10
N LEU A 222 4.64 -6.91 -18.94
CA LEU A 222 3.83 -5.71 -18.80
C LEU A 222 4.70 -4.44 -18.73
N ILE A 223 5.92 -4.52 -18.17
CA ILE A 223 6.87 -3.40 -17.96
C ILE A 223 7.01 -2.50 -19.19
N SER A 224 7.14 -3.09 -20.38
CA SER A 224 7.38 -2.37 -21.64
C SER A 224 6.27 -1.39 -22.03
N SER A 225 5.06 -1.60 -21.52
CA SER A 225 3.88 -0.76 -21.78
C SER A 225 3.38 -0.03 -20.54
N SER A 226 4.02 -0.25 -19.39
CA SER A 226 3.70 0.39 -18.12
C SER A 226 4.11 1.86 -18.09
N CYS A 227 3.48 2.63 -17.21
CA CYS A 227 3.96 3.95 -16.82
C CYS A 227 5.13 3.83 -15.86
N ILE A 228 6.28 4.40 -16.24
CA ILE A 228 7.51 4.40 -15.45
C ILE A 228 7.81 5.83 -14.98
N GLU A 229 8.06 6.01 -13.68
CA GLU A 229 8.44 7.26 -13.05
C GLU A 229 9.87 7.15 -12.49
N HIS A 230 10.77 8.04 -12.92
CA HIS A 230 12.11 8.10 -12.38
C HIS A 230 12.20 8.99 -11.15
N LEU A 231 12.77 8.47 -10.04
CA LEU A 231 12.98 9.23 -8.80
C LEU A 231 14.47 9.57 -8.64
N ASP A 232 15.01 10.32 -9.62
CA ASP A 232 16.45 10.64 -9.73
C ASP A 232 16.98 11.58 -8.62
N PHE A 233 16.09 12.24 -7.87
CA PHE A 233 16.48 13.22 -6.85
C PHE A 233 17.24 12.59 -5.66
N LEU A 234 17.13 11.27 -5.47
CA LEU A 234 17.87 10.57 -4.43
C LEU A 234 19.38 10.55 -4.68
N HIS A 235 19.84 10.64 -5.94
CA HIS A 235 21.27 10.66 -6.27
C HIS A 235 21.96 11.95 -5.80
N LEU A 236 21.20 13.00 -5.50
CA LEU A 236 21.72 14.27 -5.00
C LEU A 236 22.03 14.22 -3.49
N LEU A 237 21.65 13.14 -2.81
CA LEU A 237 21.85 12.97 -1.39
C LEU A 237 23.04 12.04 -1.13
N PRO A 238 23.84 12.28 -0.08
CA PRO A 238 24.88 11.35 0.32
C PRO A 238 24.26 10.01 0.71
N HIS A 239 24.89 8.90 0.31
CA HIS A 239 24.37 7.54 0.52
C HIS A 239 24.06 7.25 2.00
N ASP A 240 24.85 7.78 2.92
CA ASP A 240 24.66 7.60 4.37
C ASP A 240 23.38 8.26 4.92
N ALA A 241 22.79 9.20 4.18
CA ALA A 241 21.56 9.87 4.58
C ALA A 241 20.28 9.18 4.07
N LEU A 242 20.41 8.15 3.22
CA LEU A 242 19.27 7.41 2.69
C LEU A 242 18.82 6.33 3.69
N PRO A 243 17.52 6.23 3.99
CA PRO A 243 17.01 5.16 4.82
C PRO A 243 17.16 3.82 4.10
N LYS A 244 17.27 2.74 4.88
CA LYS A 244 17.16 1.39 4.33
C LYS A 244 15.72 1.15 3.87
N PHE A 245 15.57 0.75 2.61
CA PHE A 245 14.28 0.37 2.04
C PHE A 245 14.15 -1.15 2.12
N GLU A 246 12.98 -1.62 2.52
CA GLU A 246 12.68 -3.04 2.66
C GLU A 246 11.72 -3.45 1.56
N ALA A 247 12.14 -4.41 0.73
CA ALA A 247 11.26 -5.02 -0.24
C ALA A 247 10.35 -6.06 0.45
N PHE A 248 9.20 -6.30 -0.15
CA PHE A 248 8.32 -7.40 0.20
C PHE A 248 9.05 -8.72 -0.07
N GLN A 249 9.29 -9.48 0.98
CA GLN A 249 10.03 -10.73 0.92
C GLN A 249 9.10 -11.92 0.73
N GLN A 250 9.59 -12.95 0.06
CA GLN A 250 8.90 -14.22 -0.04
C GLN A 250 8.83 -14.88 1.33
N LEU A 251 7.66 -15.38 1.71
CA LEU A 251 7.46 -16.17 2.91
C LEU A 251 8.11 -17.56 2.72
N GLU A 252 9.04 -17.89 3.62
CA GLU A 252 9.70 -19.19 3.67
C GLU A 252 9.12 -20.04 4.81
N HIS A 253 8.68 -21.26 4.51
CA HIS A 253 8.25 -22.23 5.52
C HIS A 253 9.44 -23.11 5.91
N THR A 254 9.69 -23.26 7.21
CA THR A 254 10.77 -24.12 7.74
C THR A 254 10.51 -25.61 7.51
N ASN A 255 9.25 -26.00 7.33
CA ASN A 255 8.86 -27.38 7.03
C ASN A 255 8.56 -27.54 5.53
N THR A 256 9.44 -28.25 4.83
CA THR A 256 9.39 -28.57 3.39
C THR A 256 8.32 -29.60 2.99
N GLY A 257 7.50 -30.07 3.94
CA GLY A 257 6.37 -30.95 3.65
C GLY A 257 5.20 -30.16 3.06
N TYR A 258 4.58 -30.69 2.00
CA TYR A 258 3.28 -30.21 1.49
C TYR A 258 2.20 -30.40 2.56
N GLN A 259 2.11 -29.49 3.52
CA GLN A 259 0.94 -29.35 4.38
C GLN A 259 -0.08 -28.50 3.63
N SER A 260 -1.29 -29.06 3.44
CA SER A 260 -2.36 -28.35 2.75
C SER A 260 -2.64 -27.02 3.45
N LEU A 261 -2.79 -25.95 2.66
CA LEU A 261 -3.16 -24.62 3.15
C LEU A 261 -4.50 -24.62 3.90
N THR A 262 -5.36 -25.59 3.57
CA THR A 262 -6.68 -25.81 4.18
C THR A 262 -6.64 -26.56 5.50
N ASP A 263 -5.54 -27.27 5.79
CA ASP A 263 -5.45 -28.20 6.93
C ASP A 263 -4.68 -27.61 8.12
N VAL A 264 -4.28 -26.34 8.02
CA VAL A 264 -3.70 -25.60 9.15
C VAL A 264 -4.85 -25.16 10.06
N PRO A 265 -4.80 -25.46 11.37
CA PRO A 265 -5.92 -25.19 12.26
C PRO A 265 -6.30 -23.72 12.24
N LYS A 266 -7.60 -23.44 12.00
CA LYS A 266 -8.20 -22.09 11.88
C LYS A 266 -8.04 -21.24 13.14
N ALA A 267 -7.72 -21.87 14.27
CA ALA A 267 -7.35 -21.22 15.51
C ALA A 267 -6.13 -21.95 16.07
N ILE A 268 -5.17 -21.19 16.59
CA ILE A 268 -4.27 -21.74 17.61
C ILE A 268 -5.22 -22.15 18.74
N ALA A 269 -5.34 -23.45 19.01
CA ALA A 269 -6.10 -23.93 20.15
C ALA A 269 -5.40 -23.38 21.41
N TYR A 270 -5.84 -22.22 21.86
CA TYR A 270 -5.31 -21.57 23.04
C TYR A 270 -5.89 -22.31 24.26
N SER A 271 -5.13 -23.31 24.68
CA SER A 271 -5.45 -24.12 25.85
C SER A 271 -4.64 -23.59 27.02
N GLU A 272 -5.25 -22.73 27.83
CA GLU A 272 -4.67 -22.31 29.08
C GLU A 272 -5.14 -23.20 30.23
N PRO A 273 -4.30 -23.45 31.24
CA PRO A 273 -4.76 -24.07 32.48
C PRO A 273 -5.82 -23.17 33.14
N SER A 274 -7.02 -23.71 33.31
CA SER A 274 -8.10 -23.06 34.05
C SER A 274 -7.84 -23.20 35.55
N TYR A 275 -7.34 -22.15 36.19
CA TYR A 275 -7.26 -22.05 37.64
C TYR A 275 -8.51 -21.35 38.19
N ASP A 276 -9.03 -21.83 39.32
CA ASP A 276 -10.15 -21.19 40.01
C ASP A 276 -9.64 -20.11 40.99
N TYR A 277 -9.99 -18.85 40.72
CA TYR A 277 -9.66 -17.70 41.56
C TYR A 277 -10.81 -17.29 42.48
N SER A 278 -11.85 -18.12 42.64
CA SER A 278 -12.98 -17.87 43.57
C SER A 278 -12.54 -17.59 45.01
N SER A 279 -11.42 -18.17 45.47
CA SER A 279 -10.84 -17.91 46.78
C SER A 279 -10.41 -16.44 47.00
N PHE A 280 -10.23 -15.66 45.94
CA PHE A 280 -9.87 -14.25 46.03
C PHE A 280 -11.06 -13.34 46.39
N TYR A 281 -12.30 -13.85 46.42
CA TYR A 281 -13.48 -13.12 46.89
C TYR A 281 -13.41 -12.70 48.37
N SER A 282 -12.58 -13.34 49.19
CA SER A 282 -12.38 -12.97 50.61
C SER A 282 -11.12 -12.15 50.89
N LYS A 283 -10.21 -12.03 49.91
CA LYS A 283 -8.92 -11.32 50.05
C LYS A 283 -9.04 -9.82 49.84
N PRO A 284 -8.16 -8.96 50.40
CA PRO A 284 -8.17 -7.53 50.17
C PRO A 284 -7.80 -7.16 48.72
N ASN A 285 -8.21 -5.98 48.25
CA ASN A 285 -8.00 -5.54 46.86
C ASN A 285 -6.51 -5.47 46.45
N ASN A 286 -5.62 -5.13 47.39
CA ASN A 286 -4.18 -5.06 47.12
C ASN A 286 -3.61 -6.43 46.72
N GLU A 287 -4.05 -7.51 47.37
CA GLU A 287 -3.63 -8.88 47.04
C GLU A 287 -4.18 -9.34 45.69
N ILE A 288 -5.35 -8.84 45.27
CA ILE A 288 -5.91 -9.15 43.94
C ILE A 288 -5.11 -8.45 42.84
N ILE A 289 -4.72 -7.18 43.07
CA ILE A 289 -3.90 -6.42 42.12
C ILE A 289 -2.50 -7.04 42.00
N GLU A 290 -1.91 -7.46 43.12
CA GLU A 290 -0.64 -8.18 43.12
C GLU A 290 -0.76 -9.54 42.42
N ALA A 291 -1.85 -10.30 42.64
CA ALA A 291 -2.07 -11.53 41.90
C ALA A 291 -2.20 -11.26 40.39
N LEU A 292 -2.88 -10.19 39.99
CA LEU A 292 -3.07 -9.84 38.58
C LEU A 292 -1.75 -9.53 37.86
N SER A 293 -0.75 -8.98 38.55
CA SER A 293 0.58 -8.75 37.96
C SER A 293 1.41 -10.01 37.79
N HIS A 294 1.06 -11.11 38.47
CA HIS A 294 1.78 -12.39 38.45
C HIS A 294 1.04 -13.50 37.69
N VAL A 295 -0.17 -13.23 37.21
CA VAL A 295 -0.97 -14.21 36.46
C VAL A 295 -0.70 -14.04 34.98
N ASP A 296 -0.09 -15.06 34.40
CA ASP A 296 0.24 -15.10 32.98
C ASP A 296 -0.94 -15.55 32.10
N THR A 297 -2.04 -16.00 32.73
CA THR A 297 -3.19 -16.55 32.00
C THR A 297 -4.32 -15.54 31.77
N LEU A 298 -4.88 -15.50 30.55
CA LEU A 298 -5.96 -14.59 30.21
C LEU A 298 -7.24 -14.93 30.99
N HIS A 299 -7.50 -16.22 31.18
CA HIS A 299 -8.62 -16.70 31.99
C HIS A 299 -8.50 -16.24 33.45
N GLY A 300 -7.31 -16.35 34.06
CA GLY A 300 -7.08 -15.94 35.44
C GLY A 300 -7.16 -14.42 35.62
N GLN A 301 -6.58 -13.66 34.69
CA GLN A 301 -6.69 -12.19 34.67
C GLN A 301 -8.16 -11.75 34.57
N SER A 302 -8.97 -12.41 33.72
CA SER A 302 -10.39 -12.10 33.58
C SER A 302 -11.19 -12.36 34.87
N GLN A 303 -10.91 -13.45 35.59
CA GLN A 303 -11.58 -13.75 36.85
C GLN A 303 -11.24 -12.71 37.94
N LEU A 304 -9.95 -12.40 38.11
CA LEU A 304 -9.50 -11.41 39.11
C LEU A 304 -10.03 -10.00 38.80
N LEU A 305 -10.05 -9.61 37.53
CA LEU A 305 -10.68 -8.36 37.08
C LEU A 305 -12.19 -8.34 37.35
N GLY A 306 -12.88 -9.46 37.12
CA GLY A 306 -14.31 -9.60 37.44
C GLY A 306 -14.60 -9.44 38.94
N ILE A 307 -13.75 -10.00 39.81
CA ILE A 307 -13.86 -9.84 41.26
C ILE A 307 -13.64 -8.37 41.67
N LEU A 308 -12.61 -7.71 41.12
CA LEU A 308 -12.36 -6.29 41.37
C LEU A 308 -13.51 -5.42 40.87
N TRP A 309 -14.04 -5.70 39.68
CA TRP A 309 -15.18 -5.02 39.10
C TRP A 309 -16.39 -5.09 40.02
N HIS A 310 -16.76 -6.28 40.49
CA HIS A 310 -17.88 -6.46 41.42
C HIS A 310 -17.73 -5.69 42.74
N ARG A 311 -16.50 -5.46 43.21
CA ARG A 311 -16.24 -4.76 44.48
C ARG A 311 -16.17 -3.25 44.34
N VAL A 312 -15.68 -2.75 43.22
CA VAL A 312 -15.46 -1.32 42.98
C VAL A 312 -16.66 -0.67 42.30
N SER A 313 -17.40 -1.42 41.47
CA SER A 313 -18.59 -0.92 40.75
C SER A 313 -19.86 -0.62 41.57
N PRO A 314 -20.07 -1.01 42.85
CA PRO A 314 -21.27 -0.57 43.57
C PRO A 314 -21.35 0.96 43.77
N ASN A 315 -20.22 1.67 43.63
CA ASN A 315 -20.14 3.12 43.80
C ASN A 315 -19.98 3.90 42.48
N PHE A 316 -20.03 3.24 41.32
CA PHE A 316 -19.99 3.89 40.01
C PHE A 316 -21.42 4.16 39.52
N HIS A 317 -22.14 5.02 40.24
CA HIS A 317 -23.35 5.65 39.71
C HIS A 317 -22.97 6.90 38.92
N HIS A 318 -23.63 7.05 37.76
CA HIS A 318 -23.52 8.11 36.75
C HIS A 318 -23.34 9.53 37.27
#